data_AF-A0AAX0RVC3-F1
#
_entry.id   AF-A0AAX0RVC3-F1
#
_cell.length_a   1.000
_cell.length_b   1.000
_cell.length_c   1.000
_cell.angle_alpha   90.00
_cell.angle_beta   90.00
_cell.angle_gamma   90.00
#
_symmetry.space_group_name_H-M   'P 1'
#
loop_
_entity.id
_entity.type
_entity.pdbx_description
1 polymer ?
#
loop_
_entity_poly.entity_id
_entity_poly.type
_entity_poly.pdbx_seq_one_letter_code
_entity_poly.pdbx_strand_id
1 'polypeptide(L)'
;MIMDKEIKLEWLFWTIDDKLPLGELELKAVQDESGKSITAKGEIVKKETPIKEMPKDYTPKPVSINKSIEEDIKINFKFPVSIASTSIKFSESGIWKLQLFLNDESIGNMNVYVAKKKGTKYILS
;
A
#
# COMPACT_ATOMS: atom_id res chain seq x y z
N MET A 1 0.91 -3.92 11.40
CA MET A 1 1.73 -4.92 10.67
C MET A 1 2.62 -5.66 11.67
N ILE A 2 3.17 -6.83 11.32
CA ILE A 2 4.01 -7.63 12.24
C ILE A 2 5.43 -7.76 11.67
N MET A 3 6.44 -7.44 12.48
CA MET A 3 7.86 -7.57 12.15
C MET A 3 8.24 -9.01 11.82
N ASP A 4 9.20 -9.19 10.93
CA ASP A 4 9.74 -10.48 10.46
C ASP A 4 8.71 -11.45 9.83
N LYS A 5 7.49 -10.96 9.59
CA LYS A 5 6.49 -11.66 8.82
C LYS A 5 6.45 -11.03 7.42
N GLU A 6 6.42 -11.88 6.39
CA GLU A 6 6.09 -11.42 5.05
C GLU A 6 4.61 -11.01 5.02
N ILE A 7 4.37 -9.79 4.54
CA ILE A 7 3.05 -9.18 4.46
C ILE A 7 2.77 -8.90 3.00
N LYS A 8 1.68 -9.47 2.50
CA LYS A 8 1.11 -9.11 1.22
C LYS A 8 0.22 -7.88 1.40
N LEU A 9 0.50 -6.82 0.67
CA LEU A 9 -0.30 -5.61 0.59
C LEU A 9 -1.03 -5.60 -0.75
N GLU A 10 -2.33 -5.41 -0.71
CA GLU A 10 -3.17 -5.28 -1.90
C GLU A 10 -3.50 -3.81 -2.13
N TRP A 11 -3.28 -3.36 -3.36
CA TRP A 11 -3.41 -1.97 -3.76
C TRP A 11 -4.54 -1.85 -4.76
N LEU A 12 -5.50 -0.97 -4.46
CA LEU A 12 -6.67 -0.75 -5.27
C LEU A 12 -6.58 0.63 -5.92
N PHE A 13 -6.84 0.67 -7.21
CA PHE A 13 -6.72 1.90 -7.99
C PHE A 13 -8.05 2.22 -8.69
N TRP A 14 -8.44 3.49 -8.58
CA TRP A 14 -9.59 4.07 -9.28
C TRP A 14 -9.12 4.83 -10.52
N THR A 15 -10.03 5.08 -11.45
CA THR A 15 -9.74 5.96 -12.59
C THR A 15 -9.49 7.38 -12.10
N ILE A 16 -8.44 7.98 -12.63
CA ILE A 16 -8.06 9.38 -12.41
C ILE A 16 -8.20 10.07 -13.75
N ASP A 17 -9.09 11.05 -13.88
CA ASP A 17 -9.37 11.76 -15.14
C ASP A 17 -9.62 10.80 -16.32
N ASP A 18 -10.46 9.79 -16.06
CA ASP A 18 -10.82 8.70 -16.98
C ASP A 18 -9.64 7.83 -17.47
N LYS A 19 -8.43 8.01 -16.93
CA LYS A 19 -7.26 7.16 -17.19
C LYS A 19 -7.23 5.97 -16.24
N LEU A 20 -6.87 4.82 -16.79
CA LEU A 20 -6.63 3.59 -16.05
C LEU A 20 -5.16 3.55 -15.60
N PRO A 21 -4.87 3.58 -14.28
CA PRO A 21 -3.51 3.40 -13.81
C PRO A 21 -3.07 1.95 -14.08
N LEU A 22 -2.03 1.81 -14.91
CA LEU A 22 -1.38 0.55 -15.30
C LEU A 22 0.14 0.75 -15.32
N GLY A 23 0.87 -0.34 -15.14
CA GLY A 23 2.34 -0.36 -15.21
C GLY A 23 2.99 -0.89 -13.94
N GLU A 24 4.26 -0.53 -13.76
CA GLU A 24 5.06 -0.98 -12.63
C GLU A 24 4.69 -0.21 -11.36
N LEU A 25 4.42 -0.95 -10.29
CA LEU A 25 4.20 -0.41 -8.96
C LEU A 25 5.46 -0.63 -8.11
N GLU A 26 6.02 0.45 -7.58
CA GLU A 26 7.08 0.38 -6.58
C GLU A 26 6.61 0.96 -5.26
N LEU A 27 6.88 0.23 -4.18
CA LEU A 27 6.65 0.64 -2.80
C LEU A 27 8.02 0.85 -2.13
N LYS A 28 8.32 2.06 -1.70
CA LYS A 28 9.45 2.35 -0.82
C LYS A 28 8.93 2.55 0.60
N ALA A 29 9.49 1.87 1.57
CA ALA A 29 9.19 2.08 2.98
C ALA A 29 10.44 2.52 3.73
N VAL A 30 10.33 3.56 4.56
CA VAL A 30 11.41 4.10 5.38
C VAL A 30 10.98 4.10 6.86
N GLN A 31 11.80 3.53 7.72
CA GLN A 31 11.59 3.52 9.17
C GLN A 31 11.96 4.90 9.73
N ASP A 32 11.09 5.48 10.56
CA ASP A 32 11.16 6.90 10.97
C ASP A 32 12.34 7.23 11.92
N GLU A 33 12.78 6.29 12.74
CA GLU A 33 13.84 6.43 13.75
C GLU A 33 15.24 6.06 13.21
N SER A 34 15.37 4.94 12.50
CA SER A 34 16.63 4.37 12.01
C SER A 34 16.97 4.81 10.59
N GLY A 35 16.00 5.32 9.84
CA GLY A 35 16.14 5.65 8.42
C GLY A 35 16.26 4.42 7.52
N LYS A 36 16.08 3.20 8.06
CA LYS A 36 16.19 1.97 7.29
C LYS A 36 15.14 1.94 6.20
N SER A 37 15.57 1.65 4.98
CA SER A 37 14.68 1.58 3.82
C SER A 37 14.56 0.16 3.28
N ILE A 38 13.38 -0.14 2.75
CA ILE A 38 13.09 -1.37 2.01
C ILE A 38 12.22 -1.03 0.81
N THR A 39 12.36 -1.82 -0.26
CA THR A 39 11.60 -1.64 -1.49
C THR A 39 10.86 -2.93 -1.83
N ALA A 40 9.64 -2.82 -2.33
CA ALA A 40 8.87 -3.92 -2.89
C ALA A 40 8.30 -3.50 -4.24
N LYS A 41 8.21 -4.46 -5.18
CA LYS A 41 7.66 -4.23 -6.51
C LYS A 41 6.41 -5.07 -6.73
N GLY A 42 5.56 -4.60 -7.63
CA GLY A 42 4.39 -5.29 -8.14
C GLY A 42 4.02 -4.74 -9.52
N GLU A 43 3.04 -5.37 -10.16
CA GLU A 43 2.51 -4.91 -11.44
C GLU A 43 1.04 -4.57 -11.27
N ILE A 44 0.62 -3.40 -11.78
CA ILE A 44 -0.78 -3.02 -11.79
C ILE A 44 -1.44 -3.65 -13.01
N VAL A 45 -2.37 -4.56 -12.75
CA VAL A 45 -3.15 -5.25 -13.77
C VAL A 45 -4.58 -4.72 -13.81
N LYS A 46 -5.13 -4.61 -15.03
CA LYS A 46 -6.53 -4.28 -15.24
C LYS A 46 -7.40 -5.39 -14.65
N LYS A 47 -8.46 -5.03 -13.92
CA LYS A 47 -9.51 -5.99 -13.59
C LYS A 47 -10.53 -6.05 -14.71
N GLU A 48 -10.79 -7.26 -15.24
CA GLU A 48 -11.82 -7.50 -16.24
C GLU A 48 -13.23 -7.31 -15.68
N THR A 49 -13.42 -7.56 -14.38
CA THR A 49 -14.69 -7.39 -13.66
C THR A 49 -14.53 -6.46 -12.46
N PRO A 50 -15.47 -5.53 -12.21
CA PRO A 50 -15.50 -4.72 -10.97
C PRO A 50 -15.44 -5.61 -9.73
N ILE A 51 -14.81 -5.13 -8.65
CA ILE A 51 -14.81 -5.82 -7.36
C ILE A 51 -16.24 -5.77 -6.79
N LYS A 52 -17.08 -6.75 -7.16
CA LYS A 52 -18.46 -6.85 -6.69
C LYS A 52 -18.55 -7.24 -5.21
N GLU A 53 -17.52 -7.84 -4.67
CA GLU A 53 -17.47 -8.34 -3.30
C GLU A 53 -16.22 -7.80 -2.58
N MET A 54 -16.23 -6.49 -2.29
CA MET A 54 -15.53 -6.09 -1.06
C MET A 54 -16.31 -6.68 0.11
N PRO A 55 -15.65 -7.30 1.10
CA PRO A 55 -16.33 -7.65 2.34
C PRO A 55 -17.13 -6.45 2.83
N LYS A 56 -18.37 -6.66 3.30
CA LYS A 56 -19.24 -5.54 3.73
C LYS A 56 -18.58 -4.61 4.74
N ASP A 57 -17.63 -5.14 5.52
CA ASP A 57 -16.89 -4.43 6.56
C ASP A 57 -15.47 -4.02 6.14
N TYR A 58 -15.11 -4.16 4.87
CA TYR A 58 -13.80 -3.76 4.37
C TYR A 58 -13.77 -2.25 4.09
N THR A 59 -13.17 -1.51 5.02
CA THR A 59 -12.86 -0.08 4.81
C THR A 59 -11.45 0.02 4.24
N PRO A 60 -11.26 0.38 2.95
CA PRO A 60 -9.94 0.65 2.42
C PRO A 60 -9.31 1.81 3.18
N LYS A 61 -8.03 1.69 3.53
CA LYS A 61 -7.26 2.81 4.09
C LYS A 61 -6.73 3.63 2.93
N PRO A 62 -7.20 4.88 2.75
CA PRO A 62 -6.74 5.69 1.63
C PRO A 62 -5.24 5.96 1.76
N VAL A 63 -4.55 5.90 0.62
CA VAL A 63 -3.22 6.51 0.47
C VAL A 63 -3.45 8.02 0.39
N SER A 64 -2.68 8.80 1.13
CA SER A 64 -2.65 10.24 0.93
C SER A 64 -2.04 10.51 -0.44
N ILE A 65 -2.86 11.02 -1.36
CA ILE A 65 -2.37 11.41 -2.69
C ILE A 65 -1.55 12.69 -2.49
N ASN A 66 -0.27 12.66 -2.89
CA ASN A 66 0.58 13.85 -2.90
C ASN A 66 0.01 14.82 -3.95
N LYS A 67 -0.91 15.70 -3.53
CA LYS A 67 -1.43 16.78 -4.36
C LYS A 67 -0.35 17.86 -4.49
N SER A 68 0.60 17.65 -5.38
CA SER A 68 1.48 18.74 -5.88
C SER A 68 1.00 19.28 -7.22
N ILE A 69 -0.24 19.01 -7.63
CA ILE A 69 -0.77 19.43 -8.93
C ILE A 69 -2.04 20.24 -8.65
N GLU A 70 -2.03 21.50 -9.08
CA GLU A 70 -3.07 22.52 -8.94
C GLU A 70 -4.36 22.23 -9.73
N GLU A 71 -4.64 20.97 -10.06
CA GLU A 71 -5.73 20.59 -10.98
C GLU A 71 -6.89 19.89 -10.27
N ASP A 72 -8.10 20.18 -10.76
CA ASP A 72 -9.37 19.55 -10.37
C ASP A 72 -9.44 18.09 -10.85
N ILE A 73 -8.63 17.23 -10.22
CA ILE A 73 -8.60 15.79 -10.51
C ILE A 73 -9.96 15.17 -10.19
N LYS A 74 -10.60 14.55 -11.19
CA LYS A 74 -11.86 13.81 -11.00
C LYS A 74 -11.56 12.34 -10.75
N ILE A 75 -11.74 11.92 -9.49
CA ILE A 75 -11.66 10.51 -9.10
C ILE A 75 -13.06 9.91 -9.06
N ASN A 76 -13.30 8.87 -9.87
CA ASN A 76 -14.55 8.13 -9.85
C ASN A 76 -14.49 7.01 -8.80
N PHE A 77 -14.96 7.29 -7.57
CA PHE A 77 -14.88 6.36 -6.45
C PHE A 77 -15.83 5.14 -6.51
N LYS A 78 -16.59 4.93 -7.59
CA LYS A 78 -17.61 3.86 -7.64
C LYS A 78 -17.03 2.47 -7.39
N PHE A 79 -16.00 2.06 -8.15
CA PHE A 79 -15.31 0.79 -7.97
C PHE A 79 -13.84 0.91 -8.42
N PRO A 80 -12.88 0.24 -7.77
CA PRO A 80 -11.53 0.17 -8.28
C PRO A 80 -11.49 -0.62 -9.59
N VAL A 81 -10.72 -0.12 -10.56
CA VAL A 81 -10.62 -0.61 -11.94
C VAL A 81 -9.36 -1.42 -12.21
N SER A 82 -8.35 -1.28 -11.35
CA SER A 82 -7.11 -2.05 -11.39
C SER A 82 -6.60 -2.39 -9.98
N ILE A 83 -5.73 -3.39 -9.90
CA ILE A 83 -5.18 -3.91 -8.66
C ILE A 83 -3.70 -4.23 -8.83
N ALA A 84 -2.95 -4.12 -7.73
CA ALA A 84 -1.62 -4.69 -7.62
C ALA A 84 -1.44 -5.37 -6.26
N SER A 85 -0.39 -6.18 -6.16
CA SER A 85 0.06 -6.75 -4.90
C SER A 85 1.55 -6.50 -4.73
N THR A 86 1.96 -6.11 -3.53
CA THR A 86 3.37 -6.09 -3.14
C THR A 86 3.58 -6.97 -1.92
N SER A 87 4.72 -7.65 -1.85
CA SER A 87 5.14 -8.42 -0.68
C SER A 87 6.29 -7.69 0.01
N ILE A 88 6.18 -7.50 1.32
CA ILE A 88 7.16 -6.75 2.10
C ILE A 88 7.39 -7.42 3.45
N LYS A 89 8.65 -7.42 3.92
CA LYS A 89 9.04 -7.91 5.24
C LYS A 89 9.76 -6.80 5.99
N PHE A 90 9.17 -6.33 7.08
CA PHE A 90 9.76 -5.30 7.94
C PHE A 90 10.70 -5.93 8.96
N SER A 91 11.94 -5.47 9.01
CA SER A 91 12.95 -5.97 9.96
C SER A 91 12.92 -5.28 11.32
N GLU A 92 12.19 -4.18 11.45
CA GLU A 92 12.15 -3.35 12.66
C GLU A 92 10.71 -2.97 13.00
N SER A 93 10.43 -2.89 14.29
CA SER A 93 9.18 -2.32 14.79
C SER A 93 9.21 -0.80 14.77
N GLY A 94 8.04 -0.17 14.86
CA GLY A 94 7.90 1.28 14.88
C GLY A 94 7.05 1.80 13.73
N ILE A 95 7.14 3.10 13.50
CA ILE A 95 6.43 3.78 12.42
C ILE A 95 7.27 3.67 11.15
N TRP A 96 6.62 3.27 10.05
CA TRP A 96 7.18 3.23 8.72
C TRP A 96 6.38 4.14 7.81
N LYS A 97 7.08 4.98 7.04
CA LYS A 97 6.50 5.81 5.97
C LYS A 97 6.59 5.03 4.67
N LEU A 98 5.43 4.72 4.09
CA LEU A 98 5.29 4.03 2.81
C LEU A 98 5.04 5.08 1.73
N GLN A 99 5.84 5.06 0.67
CA GLN A 99 5.69 5.89 -0.52
C GLN A 99 5.45 4.97 -1.72
N LEU A 100 4.39 5.24 -2.46
CA LEU A 100 4.03 4.51 -3.68
C LEU A 100 4.48 5.28 -4.91
N PHE A 101 5.00 4.55 -5.88
CA PHE A 101 5.40 5.03 -7.19
C PHE A 101 4.74 4.19 -8.27
N LEU A 102 4.13 4.84 -9.25
CA LEU A 102 3.62 4.22 -10.46
C LEU A 102 4.47 4.72 -11.63
N ASN A 103 5.15 3.83 -12.34
CA ASN A 103 6.06 4.19 -13.44
C ASN A 103 7.04 5.32 -13.02
N ASP A 104 7.69 5.15 -11.87
CA ASP A 104 8.60 6.10 -11.23
C ASP A 104 7.98 7.42 -10.73
N GLU A 105 6.70 7.68 -10.96
CA GLU A 105 5.99 8.85 -10.43
C GLU A 105 5.40 8.58 -9.04
N SER A 106 5.70 9.45 -8.09
CA SER A 106 5.14 9.37 -6.73
C SER A 106 3.63 9.63 -6.74
N ILE A 107 2.83 8.61 -6.44
CA ILE A 107 1.36 8.70 -6.44
C ILE A 107 0.75 8.92 -5.04
N GLY A 108 1.52 8.67 -3.98
CA GLY A 108 1.07 8.96 -2.62
C GLY A 108 1.80 8.19 -1.53
N ASN A 109 1.41 8.47 -0.29
CA ASN A 109 2.05 7.91 0.89
C ASN A 109 1.06 7.47 1.99
N MET A 110 1.55 6.64 2.91
CA MET A 110 0.85 6.32 4.15
C MET A 110 1.83 5.99 5.27
N ASN A 111 1.40 6.20 6.51
CA ASN A 111 2.15 5.74 7.68
C ASN A 111 1.54 4.45 8.22
N VAL A 112 2.38 3.49 8.54
CA VAL A 112 1.96 2.23 9.17
C VAL A 112 2.78 1.97 10.42
N TYR A 113 2.15 1.33 11.39
CA TYR A 113 2.83 0.82 12.57
C TYR A 113 3.14 -0.67 12.41
N VAL A 114 4.42 -1.03 12.57
CA VAL A 114 4.91 -2.40 12.62
C VAL A 114 5.15 -2.78 14.08
N ALA A 115 4.41 -3.77 14.57
CA ALA A 115 4.56 -4.30 15.92
C ALA A 115 5.57 -5.45 15.93
N LYS A 116 6.30 -5.61 17.04
CA LYS A 116 7.04 -6.85 17.32
C LYS A 116 6.04 -8.01 17.41
N LYS A 117 6.46 -9.20 16.98
CA LYS A 117 5.70 -10.43 17.27
C LYS A 117 5.57 -10.55 18.79
N LYS A 118 4.36 -10.70 19.33
CA LYS A 118 4.20 -11.03 20.75
C LYS A 118 4.92 -12.36 20.99
N GLY A 119 5.95 -12.34 21.82
CA GLY A 119 6.67 -13.56 22.19
C GLY A 119 5.69 -14.55 22.83
N THR A 120 5.70 -15.79 22.35
CA THR A 120 5.13 -16.90 23.11
C THR A 120 5.89 -16.94 24.44
N LYS A 121 5.24 -16.58 25.55
CA LYS A 121 5.77 -16.90 26.88
C LYS A 121 5.77 -18.42 26.98
N TYR A 122 6.92 -19.05 26.82
CA TYR A 122 7.11 -20.38 27.37
C TYR A 122 7.12 -20.21 28.89
N ILE A 123 6.00 -20.54 29.55
CA ILE A 123 6.03 -20.85 30.97
C ILE A 123 6.69 -22.23 31.02
N LEU A 124 7.98 -22.26 31.33
CA LEU A 124 8.60 -23.47 31.86
C LEU A 124 8.04 -23.61 33.29
N SER A 125 7.03 -24.46 33.43
CA SER A 125 6.61 -25.01 34.72
C SER A 125 7.49 -26.18 35.10
#